data_AF-A0A8J6EF78-F1
#
_entry.id   AF-A0A8J6EF78-F1
#
_cell.length_a   1.000
_cell.length_b   1.000
_cell.length_c   1.000
_cell.angle_alpha   90.00
_cell.angle_beta   90.00
_cell.angle_gamma   90.00
#
_symmetry.space_group_name_H-M   'P 1'
#
loop_
_entity.id
_entity.type
_entity.pdbx_description
1 polymer ?
#
loop_
_entity_poly.entity_id
_entity_poly.type
_entity_poly.pdbx_seq_one_letter_code
_entity_poly.pdbx_strand_id
1 'polypeptide(L)'
;MAEERAVEPPLLVFLEPLVEGEALPSASRTAPAGRAAPGSAVRCLPARAQEEEAGEEEPLLKRSGVTSPRSGRKGRLSSSSDRESLLSSAGHGGHEELNVILDDIEFADIIHRAEQAIDGGVFPERISQGSSGSYFVKDPKAKIIGVFKPKSEEPYGHLNPKWTKYFHKVCCPCCFGRGCLVPNQGYLSEAGAYLVDEKLGLGVVPKTKVVWLVSETFNYSAIDRAKSRGKKYALEKVPKVGRKFHRIGLPPKVGSFQLFVDGYKEADYWLRRFETEPLPENIRKQLQAQFERLVILDYVIRNTDRGNDNWLIRYESQQDYTEESEKSSDGPVSKEWTDKEPIIKIAAIDNGLAFPFKHPDEWRAYPFLWAWLPQAKVPFSEETRELILPRISDMNFVQDLCEDLYELFKTDKGFDKATFEKQMSVMRGQILNLTQALKDEKSPIQLVQMPKVVVERSRSGSQGRIVHLSNAFTQTFHCRKPFFSSW
;
A
#
# COMPACT_ATOMS: atom_id res chain seq x y z
N MET A 1 -30.90 -44.05 -48.61
CA MET A 1 -29.72 -43.70 -47.79
C MET A 1 -29.06 -42.52 -48.49
N ALA A 2 -28.98 -41.30 -47.98
CA ALA A 2 -29.33 -40.72 -46.70
C ALA A 2 -30.09 -39.39 -46.98
N GLU A 3 -31.04 -39.05 -46.11
CA GLU A 3 -31.85 -37.82 -46.18
C GLU A 3 -31.03 -36.59 -45.81
N GLU A 4 -31.13 -35.55 -46.64
CA GLU A 4 -30.59 -34.21 -46.45
C GLU A 4 -31.74 -33.32 -45.96
N ARG A 5 -31.67 -32.82 -44.71
CA ARG A 5 -32.61 -31.83 -44.17
C ARG A 5 -31.95 -30.46 -44.14
N ALA A 6 -32.43 -29.58 -45.01
CA ALA A 6 -32.21 -28.14 -44.93
C ALA A 6 -33.02 -27.54 -43.77
N VAL A 7 -32.40 -26.64 -43.00
CA VAL A 7 -33.07 -25.76 -42.04
C VAL A 7 -32.55 -24.34 -42.25
N GLU A 8 -33.48 -23.44 -42.54
CA GLU A 8 -33.31 -22.00 -42.84
C GLU A 8 -32.89 -21.16 -41.60
N PRO A 9 -32.26 -19.99 -41.80
CA PRO A 9 -31.92 -19.06 -40.72
C PRO A 9 -33.07 -18.09 -40.40
N PRO A 10 -33.25 -17.65 -39.13
CA PRO A 10 -34.25 -16.65 -38.81
C PRO A 10 -33.75 -15.23 -39.05
N LEU A 11 -34.63 -14.44 -39.67
CA LEU A 11 -34.50 -13.03 -40.06
C LEU A 11 -34.48 -12.07 -38.85
N LEU A 12 -33.62 -11.05 -39.00
CA LEU A 12 -33.59 -9.79 -38.26
C LEU A 12 -34.91 -9.00 -38.46
N VAL A 13 -35.44 -8.41 -37.37
CA VAL A 13 -36.45 -7.36 -37.44
C VAL A 13 -35.95 -6.14 -36.66
N PHE A 14 -35.72 -5.06 -37.41
CA PHE A 14 -35.46 -3.69 -36.96
C PHE A 14 -36.78 -3.02 -36.56
N LEU A 15 -36.81 -2.31 -35.43
CA LEU A 15 -37.86 -1.33 -35.10
C LEU A 15 -37.28 -0.16 -34.28
N GLU A 16 -37.24 1.02 -34.90
CA GLU A 16 -37.25 2.38 -34.32
C GLU A 16 -38.09 3.26 -35.29
N PRO A 17 -38.48 4.50 -34.94
CA PRO A 17 -39.27 4.94 -33.79
C PRO A 17 -40.50 5.76 -34.26
N LEU A 18 -41.45 6.09 -33.37
CA LEU A 18 -42.48 7.10 -33.66
C LEU A 18 -42.52 8.17 -32.56
N VAL A 19 -42.50 9.42 -33.03
CA VAL A 19 -42.54 10.69 -32.30
C VAL A 19 -43.95 11.25 -32.41
N GLU A 20 -44.48 11.80 -31.31
CA GLU A 20 -45.48 12.88 -31.15
C GLU A 20 -45.92 12.81 -29.66
N GLY A 21 -45.91 13.83 -28.80
CA GLY A 21 -46.04 15.28 -28.96
C GLY A 21 -47.39 15.71 -28.35
N GLU A 22 -47.42 16.12 -27.07
CA GLU A 22 -48.26 17.23 -26.52
C GLU A 22 -48.22 17.32 -24.97
N ALA A 23 -48.54 18.50 -24.45
CA ALA A 23 -48.10 19.06 -23.16
C ALA A 23 -49.21 19.20 -22.08
N LEU A 24 -48.81 18.99 -20.80
CA LEU A 24 -49.23 19.62 -19.50
C LEU A 24 -50.75 19.69 -19.11
N PRO A 25 -51.15 19.83 -17.80
CA PRO A 25 -50.41 20.37 -16.66
C PRO A 25 -50.51 19.65 -15.27
N SER A 26 -49.65 20.15 -14.38
CA SER A 26 -49.54 20.06 -12.90
C SER A 26 -50.59 19.34 -12.03
N ALA A 27 -50.11 18.49 -11.12
CA ALA A 27 -50.65 18.38 -9.76
C ALA A 27 -49.59 17.85 -8.77
N SER A 28 -49.44 18.59 -7.67
CA SER A 28 -48.61 18.35 -6.50
C SER A 28 -49.02 17.10 -5.70
N ARG A 29 -48.05 16.27 -5.28
CA ARG A 29 -48.15 15.47 -4.05
C ARG A 29 -46.77 15.05 -3.52
N THR A 30 -46.68 15.09 -2.20
CA THR A 30 -45.49 15.05 -1.34
C THR A 30 -45.05 13.64 -0.89
N ALA A 31 -43.75 13.55 -0.56
CA ALA A 31 -43.02 12.59 0.33
C ALA A 31 -42.46 11.28 -0.28
N PRO A 32 -41.41 10.64 0.31
CA PRO A 32 -40.37 11.08 1.26
C PRO A 32 -38.91 10.81 0.78
N ALA A 33 -37.95 11.27 1.61
CA ALA A 33 -36.50 11.32 1.40
C ALA A 33 -35.81 10.01 1.00
N GLY A 34 -35.08 10.05 -0.13
CA GLY A 34 -34.12 9.04 -0.57
C GLY A 34 -32.69 9.39 -0.17
N ARG A 35 -31.98 8.39 0.36
CA ARG A 35 -30.58 8.41 0.79
C ARG A 35 -29.64 8.84 -0.35
N ALA A 36 -28.83 9.85 -0.10
CA ALA A 36 -27.71 10.21 -0.96
C ALA A 36 -26.52 9.25 -0.73
N ALA A 37 -25.94 8.77 -1.83
CA ALA A 37 -24.68 8.04 -1.88
C ALA A 37 -23.50 8.98 -1.58
N PRO A 38 -22.45 8.56 -0.84
CA PRO A 38 -21.28 9.40 -0.61
C PRO A 38 -20.27 9.15 -1.73
N GLY A 39 -20.25 10.04 -2.72
CA GLY A 39 -19.34 9.94 -3.85
C GLY A 39 -19.32 11.24 -4.63
N SER A 40 -18.78 12.30 -4.04
CA SER A 40 -18.28 13.49 -4.76
C SER A 40 -17.51 14.43 -3.84
N ALA A 41 -16.53 15.09 -4.45
CA ALA A 41 -15.48 15.92 -3.89
C ALA A 41 -15.95 17.22 -3.21
N VAL A 42 -15.05 17.85 -2.44
CA VAL A 42 -15.18 19.26 -2.06
C VAL A 42 -13.88 20.02 -2.31
N ARG A 43 -14.01 21.14 -3.02
CA ARG A 43 -13.02 22.20 -3.28
C ARG A 43 -12.64 22.94 -2.00
N CYS A 44 -11.38 23.34 -1.86
CA CYS A 44 -10.95 24.35 -0.89
C CYS A 44 -11.34 25.77 -1.34
N LEU A 45 -12.01 26.52 -0.46
CA LEU A 45 -12.01 27.99 -0.42
C LEU A 45 -11.83 28.44 1.04
N PRO A 46 -11.20 29.61 1.33
CA PRO A 46 -10.78 29.97 2.68
C PRO A 46 -11.75 30.90 3.44
N ALA A 47 -11.48 31.01 4.75
CA ALA A 47 -12.08 31.86 5.81
C ALA A 47 -13.40 31.33 6.41
N ARG A 48 -13.62 31.32 7.74
CA ARG A 48 -13.36 32.37 8.74
C ARG A 48 -13.42 31.76 10.15
N ALA A 49 -12.68 32.34 11.10
CA ALA A 49 -12.68 31.98 12.52
C ALA A 49 -14.04 32.19 13.18
N GLN A 50 -14.47 31.22 14.00
CA GLN A 50 -15.41 31.41 15.10
C GLN A 50 -14.95 30.57 16.29
N GLU A 51 -14.71 31.26 17.39
CA GLU A 51 -14.51 30.75 18.74
C GLU A 51 -15.84 30.21 19.27
N GLU A 52 -15.86 29.01 19.83
CA GLU A 52 -16.87 28.61 20.81
C GLU A 52 -16.17 27.90 21.98
N GLU A 53 -16.15 28.59 23.12
CA GLU A 53 -15.93 28.04 24.45
C GLU A 53 -17.12 27.16 24.85
N ALA A 54 -16.85 25.98 25.40
CA ALA A 54 -17.77 25.32 26.32
C ALA A 54 -16.94 24.48 27.30
N GLY A 55 -16.82 24.99 28.53
CA GLY A 55 -16.23 24.27 29.65
C GLY A 55 -17.21 23.25 30.23
N GLU A 56 -16.66 22.16 30.76
CA GLU A 56 -17.37 21.32 31.72
C GLU A 56 -16.42 20.93 32.85
N GLU A 57 -16.91 21.21 34.06
CA GLU A 57 -16.26 21.06 35.36
C GLU A 57 -16.18 19.60 35.82
N GLU A 58 -15.14 19.29 36.59
CA GLU A 58 -15.07 18.12 37.47
C GLU A 58 -16.10 18.21 38.61
N PRO A 59 -16.50 17.05 39.18
CA PRO A 59 -16.80 16.99 40.60
C PRO A 59 -15.82 16.07 41.35
N LEU A 60 -15.07 16.72 42.25
CA LEU A 60 -14.36 16.12 43.38
C LEU A 60 -15.36 15.48 44.37
N LEU A 61 -15.11 14.23 44.79
CA LEU A 61 -15.67 13.70 46.03
C LEU A 61 -14.60 13.02 46.90
N LYS A 62 -14.70 13.33 48.19
CA LYS A 62 -13.75 13.11 49.28
C LYS A 62 -13.76 11.67 49.82
N ARG A 63 -12.70 11.43 50.59
CA ARG A 63 -12.15 10.23 51.20
C ARG A 63 -12.78 9.87 52.56
N SER A 64 -12.98 8.57 52.81
CA SER A 64 -13.01 7.89 54.12
C SER A 64 -12.90 6.39 53.84
N GLY A 65 -11.97 5.55 54.32
CA GLY A 65 -11.26 5.51 55.60
C GLY A 65 -12.03 4.58 56.54
N VAL A 66 -11.63 3.30 56.65
CA VAL A 66 -11.69 2.40 57.83
C VAL A 66 -11.15 0.99 57.43
N THR A 67 -10.69 0.29 58.45
CA THR A 67 -9.60 -0.69 58.60
C THR A 67 -9.92 -2.17 58.33
N SER A 68 -8.85 -2.95 58.10
CA SER A 68 -8.76 -4.42 58.02
C SER A 68 -9.12 -5.17 59.33
N PRO A 69 -9.20 -6.52 59.31
CA PRO A 69 -8.03 -7.31 59.74
C PRO A 69 -7.71 -8.59 58.92
N ARG A 70 -6.56 -9.17 59.29
CA ARG A 70 -5.67 -10.16 58.63
C ARG A 70 -6.08 -11.64 58.70
N SER A 71 -5.62 -12.43 57.71
CA SER A 71 -5.00 -13.79 57.81
C SER A 71 -5.02 -14.45 56.40
N GLY A 72 -4.02 -15.14 55.83
CA GLY A 72 -2.74 -15.68 56.27
C GLY A 72 -1.92 -16.20 55.06
N ARG A 73 -0.63 -16.48 55.30
CA ARG A 73 0.46 -16.82 54.34
C ARG A 73 0.34 -18.18 53.62
N LYS A 74 0.84 -18.21 52.37
CA LYS A 74 1.71 -19.21 51.66
C LYS A 74 1.80 -18.71 50.21
N GLY A 75 2.89 -18.58 49.45
CA GLY A 75 4.30 -18.99 49.49
C GLY A 75 4.69 -19.37 48.05
N ARG A 76 5.83 -18.85 47.53
CA ARG A 76 6.53 -19.24 46.26
C ARG A 76 5.91 -18.73 44.94
N LEU A 77 6.62 -18.29 43.90
CA LEU A 77 8.05 -18.23 43.49
C LEU A 77 8.26 -16.97 42.63
N SER A 78 9.41 -16.30 42.76
CA SER A 78 9.84 -15.24 41.83
C SER A 78 10.44 -15.85 40.57
N SER A 79 9.95 -15.43 39.41
CA SER A 79 10.57 -15.70 38.11
C SER A 79 10.92 -14.37 37.47
N SER A 80 12.13 -13.92 37.76
CA SER A 80 12.84 -12.85 37.09
C SER A 80 13.25 -13.31 35.70
N SER A 81 12.82 -12.59 34.66
CA SER A 81 13.46 -12.65 33.34
C SER A 81 13.50 -11.26 32.72
N ASP A 82 14.20 -10.36 33.42
CA ASP A 82 14.83 -9.21 32.79
C ASP A 82 16.08 -9.71 32.06
N ARG A 83 16.05 -9.70 30.73
CA ARG A 83 17.24 -9.90 29.91
C ARG A 83 17.22 -8.94 28.73
N GLU A 84 17.06 -7.64 29.03
CA GLU A 84 17.65 -6.58 28.22
C GLU A 84 19.03 -6.27 28.79
N SER A 85 20.04 -6.93 28.23
CA SER A 85 21.42 -6.46 28.32
C SER A 85 22.18 -7.10 27.18
N LEU A 86 22.39 -6.29 26.14
CA LEU A 86 23.68 -6.04 25.54
C LEU A 86 23.44 -4.97 24.50
N LEU A 87 23.79 -3.73 24.86
CA LEU A 87 24.34 -2.65 24.04
C LEU A 87 24.34 -1.41 24.94
N SER A 88 25.51 -1.07 25.46
CA SER A 88 25.73 0.19 26.16
C SER A 88 27.15 0.63 25.87
N SER A 89 27.30 1.70 25.09
CA SER A 89 27.98 2.91 25.54
C SER A 89 28.18 3.91 24.39
N ALA A 90 27.34 4.95 24.32
CA ALA A 90 27.75 6.38 24.29
C ALA A 90 26.49 7.26 24.16
N GLY A 91 26.47 8.40 24.87
CA GLY A 91 25.28 9.22 25.08
C GLY A 91 24.78 10.00 23.86
N HIS A 92 23.51 10.39 23.94
CA HIS A 92 22.74 11.28 23.05
C HIS A 92 22.09 10.72 21.77
N GLY A 93 22.26 9.44 21.40
CA GLY A 93 21.84 8.93 20.07
C GLY A 93 20.61 8.00 19.97
N GLY A 94 19.55 8.18 20.78
CA GLY A 94 18.45 7.19 20.84
C GLY A 94 17.55 7.03 19.59
N HIS A 95 17.69 7.91 18.59
CA HIS A 95 16.97 7.86 17.31
C HIS A 95 17.88 7.46 16.14
N GLU A 96 19.12 7.96 16.13
CA GLU A 96 20.10 7.74 15.05
C GLU A 96 20.46 6.25 14.85
N GLU A 97 20.39 5.42 15.90
CA GLU A 97 20.71 3.98 15.78
C GLU A 97 19.60 3.12 15.13
N LEU A 98 18.35 3.62 15.01
CA LEU A 98 17.22 2.82 14.50
C LEU A 98 16.99 2.96 13.00
N ASN A 99 17.39 4.09 12.42
CA ASN A 99 17.26 4.40 11.00
C ASN A 99 18.66 4.47 10.34
N VAL A 100 19.49 3.45 10.52
CA VAL A 100 20.81 3.38 9.88
C VAL A 100 20.64 2.96 8.41
N ILE A 101 20.58 3.95 7.52
CA ILE A 101 20.42 3.79 6.07
C ILE A 101 21.73 4.20 5.41
N LEU A 102 22.67 3.25 5.31
CA LEU A 102 24.02 3.51 4.80
C LEU A 102 24.09 3.43 3.26
N ASP A 103 23.11 2.77 2.65
CA ASP A 103 23.02 2.48 1.22
C ASP A 103 22.37 3.61 0.41
N ASP A 104 21.69 4.56 1.06
CA ASP A 104 20.85 5.56 0.39
C ASP A 104 20.82 6.88 1.17
N ILE A 105 21.82 7.72 0.90
CA ILE A 105 22.04 9.01 1.58
C ILE A 105 20.84 9.96 1.35
N GLU A 106 20.30 10.01 0.14
CA GLU A 106 19.16 10.88 -0.16
C GLU A 106 17.92 10.51 0.65
N PHE A 107 17.64 9.21 0.78
CA PHE A 107 16.53 8.77 1.62
C PHE A 107 16.81 9.00 3.11
N ALA A 108 18.04 8.79 3.57
CA ALA A 108 18.45 9.09 4.94
C ALA A 108 18.23 10.58 5.28
N ASP A 109 18.59 11.49 4.38
CA ASP A 109 18.38 12.94 4.55
C ASP A 109 16.88 13.31 4.63
N ILE A 110 16.02 12.60 3.89
CA ILE A 110 14.56 12.79 3.97
C ILE A 110 14.04 12.35 5.35
N ILE A 111 14.48 11.20 5.85
CA ILE A 111 14.09 10.72 7.18
C ILE A 111 14.62 11.65 8.28
N HIS A 112 15.85 12.13 8.15
CA HIS A 112 16.42 13.09 9.09
C HIS A 112 15.61 14.40 9.11
N ARG A 113 15.19 14.92 7.95
CA ARG A 113 14.28 16.08 7.90
C ARG A 113 12.93 15.82 8.54
N ALA A 114 12.38 14.61 8.41
CA ALA A 114 11.15 14.24 9.08
C ALA A 114 11.30 14.24 10.62
N GLU A 115 12.41 13.71 11.13
CA GLU A 115 12.73 13.70 12.56
C GLU A 115 12.93 15.13 13.09
N GLN A 116 13.69 15.97 12.39
CA GLN A 116 13.85 17.39 12.71
C GLN A 116 12.51 18.14 12.74
N ALA A 117 11.62 17.86 11.80
CA ALA A 117 10.29 18.47 11.76
C ALA A 117 9.48 18.12 13.01
N ILE A 118 9.49 16.83 13.39
CA ILE A 118 8.80 16.33 14.59
C ILE A 118 9.37 16.97 15.85
N ASP A 119 10.70 17.02 15.99
CA ASP A 119 11.37 17.64 17.13
C ASP A 119 11.10 19.15 17.20
N GLY A 120 10.95 19.80 16.04
CA GLY A 120 10.53 21.19 15.88
C GLY A 120 9.04 21.45 16.07
N GLY A 121 8.23 20.43 16.41
CA GLY A 121 6.79 20.55 16.65
C GLY A 121 5.91 20.52 15.38
N VAL A 122 6.49 20.25 14.21
CA VAL A 122 5.77 20.03 12.96
C VAL A 122 5.47 18.54 12.84
N PHE A 123 4.30 18.13 13.30
CA PHE A 123 3.94 16.71 13.39
C PHE A 123 3.32 16.14 12.10
N PRO A 124 3.51 14.84 11.83
CA PRO A 124 2.74 14.12 10.83
C PRO A 124 1.23 14.24 11.02
N GLU A 125 0.51 14.47 9.93
CA GLU A 125 -0.93 14.65 9.92
C GLU A 125 -1.63 13.38 9.45
N ARG A 126 -2.67 12.96 10.17
CA ARG A 126 -3.40 11.74 9.84
C ARG A 126 -4.22 11.92 8.56
N ILE A 127 -4.11 10.97 7.65
CA ILE A 127 -4.95 10.86 6.46
C ILE A 127 -6.32 10.32 6.89
N SER A 128 -7.38 11.10 6.64
CA SER A 128 -8.76 10.76 7.05
C SER A 128 -9.36 9.63 6.20
N GLN A 129 -8.96 9.56 4.94
CA GLN A 129 -9.31 8.52 3.96
C GLN A 129 -8.46 7.25 4.16
N GLY A 130 -8.98 6.08 3.73
CA GLY A 130 -8.30 4.78 3.89
C GLY A 130 -8.72 4.00 5.14
N SER A 131 -8.34 2.73 5.28
CA SER A 131 -8.85 1.85 6.36
C SER A 131 -7.90 1.61 7.54
N SER A 132 -6.70 2.18 7.49
CA SER A 132 -5.59 2.04 8.45
C SER A 132 -5.13 3.40 9.00
N GLY A 133 -4.23 3.40 9.98
CA GLY A 133 -3.47 4.61 10.35
C GLY A 133 -2.43 4.92 9.27
N SER A 134 -2.63 6.00 8.51
CA SER A 134 -1.68 6.54 7.55
C SER A 134 -1.47 8.03 7.83
N TYR A 135 -0.25 8.53 7.66
CA TYR A 135 0.12 9.89 8.04
C TYR A 135 0.92 10.57 6.94
N PHE A 136 0.56 11.81 6.58
CA PHE A 136 1.42 12.70 5.82
C PHE A 136 2.53 13.21 6.72
N VAL A 137 3.76 12.80 6.43
CA VAL A 137 4.95 13.28 7.13
C VAL A 137 5.47 14.53 6.43
N LYS A 138 5.86 15.50 7.24
CA LYS A 138 6.26 16.84 6.80
C LYS A 138 7.73 17.10 7.09
N ASP A 139 8.33 18.00 6.33
CA ASP A 139 9.63 18.59 6.66
C ASP A 139 9.46 19.78 7.62
N PRO A 140 10.56 20.41 8.09
CA PRO A 140 10.48 21.56 9.00
C PRO A 140 9.78 22.79 8.41
N LYS A 141 9.58 22.84 7.08
CA LYS A 141 8.83 23.89 6.37
C LYS A 141 7.36 23.51 6.18
N ALA A 142 6.89 22.45 6.84
CA ALA A 142 5.55 21.89 6.71
C ALA A 142 5.19 21.38 5.30
N LYS A 143 6.17 21.17 4.41
CA LYS A 143 5.94 20.50 3.12
C LYS A 143 5.81 19.00 3.35
N ILE A 144 4.83 18.35 2.72
CA ILE A 144 4.69 16.89 2.73
C ILE A 144 5.87 16.27 1.98
N ILE A 145 6.56 15.34 2.63
CA ILE A 145 7.74 14.64 2.08
C ILE A 145 7.53 13.13 1.98
N GLY A 146 6.56 12.58 2.71
CA GLY A 146 6.27 11.15 2.65
C GLY A 146 4.96 10.76 3.29
N VAL A 147 4.58 9.51 3.07
CA VAL A 147 3.45 8.84 3.72
C VAL A 147 4.01 7.75 4.63
N PHE A 148 3.68 7.83 5.91
CA PHE A 148 4.08 6.83 6.90
C PHE A 148 2.89 5.98 7.35
N LYS A 149 3.05 4.66 7.29
CA LYS A 149 2.04 3.66 7.70
C LYS A 149 2.61 2.75 8.79
N PRO A 150 2.35 3.05 10.09
CA PRO A 150 2.89 2.26 11.18
C PRO A 150 2.22 0.87 11.29
N LYS A 151 3.03 -0.19 11.42
CA LYS A 151 2.61 -1.58 11.60
C LYS A 151 1.51 -1.74 12.66
N SER A 152 1.68 -1.07 13.80
CA SER A 152 0.74 -1.17 14.94
C SER A 152 -0.68 -0.67 14.64
N GLU A 153 -0.88 0.14 13.61
CA GLU A 153 -2.16 0.78 13.25
C GLU A 153 -2.75 0.26 11.93
N GLU A 154 -2.18 -0.83 11.38
CA GLU A 154 -2.74 -1.55 10.25
C GLU A 154 -4.15 -2.11 10.57
N PRO A 155 -4.95 -2.51 9.56
CA PRO A 155 -6.30 -3.02 9.77
C PRO A 155 -6.41 -4.15 10.81
N TYR A 156 -5.38 -4.99 10.93
CA TYR A 156 -5.27 -6.09 11.89
C TYR A 156 -4.30 -5.80 13.05
N GLY A 157 -3.74 -4.59 13.10
CA GLY A 157 -2.88 -4.11 14.17
C GLY A 157 -3.62 -3.95 15.49
N HIS A 158 -2.91 -4.14 16.60
CA HIS A 158 -3.47 -4.09 17.95
C HIS A 158 -3.86 -2.66 18.39
N LEU A 159 -3.40 -1.62 17.68
CA LEU A 159 -3.74 -0.21 17.92
C LEU A 159 -4.47 0.41 16.72
N ASN A 160 -5.21 -0.38 15.94
CA ASN A 160 -6.01 0.17 14.85
C ASN A 160 -7.04 1.18 15.42
N PRO A 161 -7.00 2.46 14.99
CA PRO A 161 -7.92 3.49 15.48
C PRO A 161 -9.37 3.32 14.99
N LYS A 162 -9.63 2.46 13.99
CA LYS A 162 -10.98 2.19 13.46
C LYS A 162 -11.59 0.97 14.16
N TRP A 163 -12.35 1.22 15.23
CA TRP A 163 -13.00 0.21 16.10
C TRP A 163 -13.92 -0.78 15.35
N THR A 164 -14.45 -0.38 14.19
CA THR A 164 -15.35 -1.20 13.34
C THR A 164 -14.72 -2.50 12.84
N LYS A 165 -13.40 -2.56 12.58
CA LYS A 165 -12.74 -3.81 12.16
C LYS A 165 -12.47 -4.78 13.33
N TYR A 166 -12.34 -4.28 14.56
CA TYR A 166 -12.29 -5.13 15.76
C TYR A 166 -13.63 -5.83 15.97
N PHE A 167 -14.75 -5.12 15.81
CA PHE A 167 -16.09 -5.70 15.85
C PHE A 167 -16.31 -6.76 14.75
N HIS A 168 -15.88 -6.49 13.51
CA HIS A 168 -15.95 -7.48 12.42
C HIS A 168 -15.06 -8.72 12.65
N LYS A 169 -13.89 -8.57 13.28
CA LYS A 169 -12.99 -9.67 13.67
C LYS A 169 -13.61 -10.60 14.72
N VAL A 170 -14.44 -10.06 15.61
CA VAL A 170 -15.08 -10.80 16.71
C VAL A 170 -16.40 -11.47 16.28
N CYS A 171 -17.20 -10.83 15.41
CA CYS A 171 -18.51 -11.36 15.03
C CYS A 171 -18.54 -12.28 13.80
N CYS A 172 -17.53 -12.28 12.90
CA CYS A 172 -17.56 -13.07 11.64
C CYS A 172 -16.16 -13.48 11.12
N PRO A 173 -15.45 -14.41 11.78
CA PRO A 173 -14.06 -14.78 11.43
C PRO A 173 -13.88 -15.43 10.04
N CYS A 174 -14.93 -16.01 9.45
CA CYS A 174 -14.91 -16.59 8.10
C CYS A 174 -15.15 -15.56 6.97
N CYS A 175 -15.67 -14.37 7.29
CA CYS A 175 -16.08 -13.38 6.30
C CYS A 175 -15.16 -12.14 6.25
N PHE A 176 -14.21 -11.96 7.15
CA PHE A 176 -13.43 -10.72 7.22
C PHE A 176 -11.92 -10.99 7.31
N GLY A 177 -11.20 -10.66 6.23
CA GLY A 177 -9.82 -11.11 6.03
C GLY A 177 -9.50 -11.42 4.58
N ARG A 178 -8.37 -10.96 4.07
CA ARG A 178 -7.75 -11.58 2.89
C ARG A 178 -7.02 -12.84 3.36
N GLY A 179 -7.72 -13.97 3.41
CA GLY A 179 -7.21 -15.25 3.94
C GLY A 179 -6.02 -15.87 3.18
N CYS A 180 -5.55 -15.20 2.12
CA CYS A 180 -4.33 -15.53 1.40
C CYS A 180 -3.13 -14.64 1.78
N LEU A 181 -3.31 -13.63 2.64
CA LEU A 181 -2.26 -12.71 3.08
C LEU A 181 -1.82 -13.00 4.52
N VAL A 182 -0.55 -12.73 4.80
CA VAL A 182 -0.03 -12.78 6.17
C VAL A 182 -0.55 -11.58 6.95
N PRO A 183 -1.14 -11.77 8.14
CA PRO A 183 -1.63 -10.64 8.94
C PRO A 183 -0.50 -9.71 9.40
N ASN A 184 -0.78 -8.41 9.45
CA ASN A 184 0.06 -7.39 10.12
C ASN A 184 1.49 -7.26 9.55
N GLN A 185 1.65 -7.50 8.24
CA GLN A 185 2.88 -7.31 7.46
C GLN A 185 2.65 -6.35 6.27
N GLY A 186 1.63 -5.48 6.33
CA GLY A 186 1.34 -4.57 5.23
C GLY A 186 2.49 -3.61 4.93
N TYR A 187 3.16 -3.10 5.97
CA TYR A 187 4.35 -2.26 5.82
C TYR A 187 5.52 -2.96 5.10
N LEU A 188 5.68 -4.29 5.26
CA LEU A 188 6.66 -5.07 4.50
C LEU A 188 6.23 -5.27 3.05
N SER A 189 4.93 -5.44 2.81
CA SER A 189 4.38 -5.50 1.45
C SER A 189 4.62 -4.18 0.70
N GLU A 190 4.47 -3.03 1.36
CA GLU A 190 4.80 -1.70 0.80
C GLU A 190 6.28 -1.58 0.42
N ALA A 191 7.19 -1.90 1.34
CA ALA A 191 8.64 -1.86 1.09
C ALA A 191 9.07 -2.91 0.05
N GLY A 192 8.48 -4.10 0.09
CA GLY A 192 8.75 -5.19 -0.85
C GLY A 192 8.31 -4.86 -2.27
N ALA A 193 7.23 -4.10 -2.45
CA ALA A 193 6.81 -3.64 -3.77
C ALA A 193 7.84 -2.68 -4.39
N TYR A 194 8.41 -1.75 -3.60
CA TYR A 194 9.50 -0.90 -4.07
C TYR A 194 10.78 -1.70 -4.37
N LEU A 195 11.12 -2.67 -3.53
CA LEU A 195 12.27 -3.56 -3.77
C LEU A 195 12.13 -4.31 -5.11
N VAL A 196 10.94 -4.84 -5.40
CA VAL A 196 10.64 -5.51 -6.68
C VAL A 196 10.69 -4.51 -7.85
N ASP A 197 10.14 -3.31 -7.68
CA ASP A 197 10.17 -2.23 -8.68
C ASP A 197 11.62 -1.85 -9.05
N GLU A 198 12.46 -1.61 -8.06
CA GLU A 198 13.87 -1.23 -8.23
C GLU A 198 14.66 -2.36 -8.89
N LYS A 199 14.50 -3.61 -8.42
CA LYS A 199 15.25 -4.76 -8.96
C LYS A 199 14.87 -5.09 -10.41
N LEU A 200 13.61 -4.87 -10.78
CA LEU A 200 13.11 -5.02 -12.16
C LEU A 200 13.36 -3.78 -13.04
N GLY A 201 13.71 -2.63 -12.46
CA GLY A 201 13.91 -1.37 -13.19
C GLY A 201 12.61 -0.76 -13.74
N LEU A 202 11.50 -0.89 -13.00
CA LEU A 202 10.19 -0.41 -13.44
C LEU A 202 10.06 1.11 -13.25
N GLY A 203 10.41 1.62 -12.06
CA GLY A 203 10.38 3.04 -11.75
C GLY A 203 8.96 3.61 -11.66
N VAL A 204 8.01 2.81 -11.16
CA VAL A 204 6.61 3.23 -10.94
C VAL A 204 6.24 3.30 -9.45
N VAL A 205 6.95 2.60 -8.56
CA VAL A 205 6.71 2.71 -7.10
C VAL A 205 7.57 3.84 -6.53
N PRO A 206 6.98 4.86 -5.87
CA PRO A 206 7.77 5.84 -5.14
C PRO A 206 8.61 5.16 -4.06
N LYS A 207 9.87 5.58 -3.90
CA LYS A 207 10.82 4.94 -2.98
C LYS A 207 10.20 4.72 -1.60
N THR A 208 10.19 3.46 -1.16
CA THR A 208 9.52 3.03 0.06
C THR A 208 10.42 2.11 0.87
N LYS A 209 10.77 2.50 2.10
CA LYS A 209 11.59 1.68 3.01
C LYS A 209 10.92 1.52 4.37
N VAL A 210 11.38 0.54 5.15
CA VAL A 210 10.97 0.33 6.54
C VAL A 210 11.72 1.32 7.42
N VAL A 211 11.01 2.11 8.22
CA VAL A 211 11.61 3.12 9.12
C VAL A 211 10.95 3.10 10.49
N TRP A 212 11.61 3.73 11.44
CA TRP A 212 11.12 3.97 12.79
C TRP A 212 10.87 5.46 13.02
N LEU A 213 9.64 5.83 13.35
CA LEU A 213 9.30 7.21 13.71
C LEU A 213 8.60 7.27 15.08
N VAL A 214 8.81 8.37 15.79
CA VAL A 214 8.10 8.72 17.02
C VAL A 214 7.32 10.00 16.73
N SER A 215 6.04 10.08 17.05
CA SER A 215 5.29 11.34 16.97
C SER A 215 4.10 11.34 17.89
N GLU A 216 3.80 12.46 18.55
CA GLU A 216 2.65 12.56 19.46
C GLU A 216 1.29 12.34 18.76
N THR A 217 1.23 12.56 17.43
CA THR A 217 0.01 12.38 16.62
C THR A 217 -0.29 10.92 16.27
N PHE A 218 0.68 10.01 16.42
CA PHE A 218 0.43 8.58 16.23
C PHE A 218 -0.47 7.99 17.32
N ASN A 219 -1.12 6.87 17.03
CA ASN A 219 -2.05 6.25 17.97
C ASN A 219 -1.33 5.36 19.00
N TYR A 220 -1.05 5.88 20.19
CA TYR A 220 -0.45 5.13 21.30
C TYR A 220 -1.46 4.69 22.35
N SER A 221 -1.16 3.60 23.06
CA SER A 221 -1.95 3.18 24.20
C SER A 221 -1.94 4.23 25.32
N ALA A 222 -3.00 4.29 26.13
CA ALA A 222 -3.07 5.18 27.29
C ALA A 222 -1.90 4.96 28.26
N ILE A 223 -1.44 3.71 28.38
CA ILE A 223 -0.29 3.32 29.20
C ILE A 223 1.00 3.94 28.67
N ASP A 224 1.23 3.89 27.36
CA ASP A 224 2.44 4.46 26.76
C ASP A 224 2.48 5.98 26.89
N ARG A 225 1.32 6.65 26.71
CA ARG A 225 1.20 8.10 26.94
C ARG A 225 1.41 8.47 28.41
N ALA A 226 0.91 7.68 29.35
CA ALA A 226 1.13 7.92 30.78
C ALA A 226 2.60 7.70 31.17
N LYS A 227 3.24 6.65 30.65
CA LYS A 227 4.66 6.35 30.89
C LYS A 227 5.57 7.44 30.33
N SER A 228 5.31 7.94 29.13
CA SER A 228 6.12 9.00 28.53
C SER A 228 6.05 10.29 29.35
N ARG A 229 4.84 10.69 29.78
CA ARG A 229 4.61 11.84 30.68
C ARG A 229 5.30 11.65 32.03
N GLY A 230 5.15 10.48 32.66
CA GLY A 230 5.77 10.18 33.95
C GLY A 230 7.30 10.21 33.90
N LYS A 231 7.91 9.67 32.84
CA LYS A 231 9.37 9.73 32.63
C LYS A 231 9.86 11.16 32.39
N LYS A 232 9.14 11.95 31.60
CA LYS A 232 9.45 13.36 31.35
C LYS A 232 9.39 14.17 32.65
N TYR A 233 8.34 14.00 33.44
CA TYR A 233 8.19 14.62 34.75
C TYR A 233 9.31 14.20 35.74
N ALA A 234 9.65 12.91 35.78
CA ALA A 234 10.71 12.41 36.65
C ALA A 234 12.09 12.97 36.25
N LEU A 235 12.34 13.20 34.97
CA LEU A 235 13.55 13.86 34.49
C LEU A 235 13.61 15.33 34.90
N GLU A 236 12.51 16.07 34.72
CA GLU A 236 12.40 17.49 35.08
C GLU A 236 12.50 17.72 36.60
N LYS A 237 11.90 16.85 37.41
CA LYS A 237 11.84 17.00 38.87
C LYS A 237 12.99 16.32 39.62
N VAL A 238 13.48 15.19 39.14
CA VAL A 238 14.56 14.42 39.78
C VAL A 238 15.57 13.96 38.72
N PRO A 239 16.48 14.86 38.27
CA PRO A 239 17.42 14.54 37.19
C PRO A 239 18.27 13.30 37.45
N LYS A 240 18.57 13.00 38.73
CA LYS A 240 19.32 11.80 39.14
C LYS A 240 18.59 10.47 38.88
N VAL A 241 17.26 10.49 38.87
CA VAL A 241 16.40 9.32 38.53
C VAL A 241 16.10 9.33 37.04
N GLY A 242 15.86 10.51 36.45
CA GLY A 242 15.61 10.67 35.02
C GLY A 242 16.76 10.18 34.13
N ARG A 243 18.02 10.46 34.52
CA ARG A 243 19.23 9.99 33.80
C ARG A 243 19.40 8.47 33.77
N LYS A 244 18.64 7.72 34.59
CA LYS A 244 18.63 6.24 34.55
C LYS A 244 17.67 5.69 33.49
N PHE A 245 16.79 6.52 32.93
CA PHE A 245 15.93 6.09 31.83
C PHE A 245 16.72 6.15 30.52
N HIS A 246 16.97 4.98 29.94
CA HIS A 246 17.61 4.85 28.62
C HIS A 246 16.77 5.46 27.47
N ARG A 247 15.48 5.76 27.73
CA ARG A 247 14.58 6.37 26.74
C ARG A 247 13.52 7.26 27.40
N ILE A 248 13.55 8.54 27.03
CA ILE A 248 12.56 9.56 27.40
C ILE A 248 11.69 9.82 26.17
N GLY A 249 10.36 9.86 26.33
CA GLY A 249 9.42 10.05 25.23
C GLY A 249 8.57 8.82 24.89
N LEU A 250 7.81 8.92 23.79
CA LEU A 250 6.96 7.84 23.28
C LEU A 250 7.81 6.76 22.59
N PRO A 251 7.36 5.49 22.57
CA PRO A 251 8.09 4.44 21.87
C PRO A 251 8.03 4.63 20.34
N PRO A 252 9.07 4.23 19.59
CA PRO A 252 9.12 4.37 18.15
C PRO A 252 8.20 3.33 17.54
N LYS A 253 7.57 3.70 16.43
CA LYS A 253 6.76 2.81 15.63
C LYS A 253 7.51 2.46 14.37
N VAL A 254 7.60 1.17 14.09
CA VAL A 254 8.02 0.68 12.78
C VAL A 254 6.86 0.80 11.79
N GLY A 255 7.17 1.18 10.57
CA GLY A 255 6.22 1.27 9.48
C GLY A 255 6.91 1.45 8.14
N SER A 256 6.12 1.48 7.08
CA SER A 256 6.61 1.85 5.76
C SER A 256 6.61 3.36 5.63
N PHE A 257 7.66 3.91 5.05
CA PHE A 257 7.75 5.31 4.66
C PHE A 257 7.94 5.38 3.16
N GLN A 258 6.92 5.88 2.48
CA GLN A 258 6.90 6.06 1.03
C GLN A 258 7.10 7.54 0.72
N LEU A 259 7.99 7.86 -0.22
CA LEU A 259 8.17 9.24 -0.68
C LEU A 259 6.89 9.79 -1.29
N PHE A 260 6.58 11.05 -0.96
CA PHE A 260 5.42 11.73 -1.52
C PHE A 260 5.74 12.18 -2.96
N VAL A 261 4.75 12.07 -3.86
CA VAL A 261 4.89 12.46 -5.26
C VAL A 261 4.00 13.67 -5.59
N ASP A 262 4.62 14.77 -5.97
CA ASP A 262 3.95 16.03 -6.30
C ASP A 262 3.36 15.99 -7.73
N GLY A 263 2.18 16.59 -7.93
CA GLY A 263 1.55 16.78 -9.26
C GLY A 263 0.79 15.57 -9.81
N TYR A 264 0.58 14.53 -9.00
CA TYR A 264 -0.16 13.33 -9.38
C TYR A 264 -1.64 13.43 -9.00
N LYS A 265 -2.52 12.79 -9.78
CA LYS A 265 -3.94 12.56 -9.46
C LYS A 265 -4.30 11.11 -9.66
N GLU A 266 -5.40 10.66 -9.08
CA GLU A 266 -5.93 9.30 -9.27
C GLU A 266 -6.04 8.94 -10.75
N ALA A 267 -5.75 7.69 -11.11
CA ALA A 267 -5.81 7.26 -12.49
C ALA A 267 -7.22 7.37 -13.07
N ASP A 268 -8.26 7.07 -12.28
CA ASP A 268 -9.66 7.21 -12.71
C ASP A 268 -9.98 8.64 -13.20
N TYR A 269 -9.46 9.67 -12.53
CA TYR A 269 -9.62 11.07 -12.95
C TYR A 269 -9.08 11.31 -14.37
N TRP A 270 -7.87 10.84 -14.64
CA TRP A 270 -7.21 11.06 -15.93
C TRP A 270 -7.78 10.17 -17.03
N LEU A 271 -8.07 8.91 -16.73
CA LEU A 271 -8.65 7.97 -17.69
C LEU A 271 -9.99 8.48 -18.23
N ARG A 272 -10.88 8.98 -17.36
CA ARG A 272 -12.14 9.62 -17.79
C ARG A 272 -11.90 10.82 -18.70
N ARG A 273 -10.90 11.65 -18.39
CA ARG A 273 -10.56 12.81 -19.22
C ARG A 273 -10.00 12.38 -20.59
N PHE A 274 -9.22 11.31 -20.65
CA PHE A 274 -8.66 10.81 -21.92
C PHE A 274 -9.71 10.15 -22.82
N GLU A 275 -10.86 9.73 -22.27
CA GLU A 275 -12.01 9.29 -23.09
C GLU A 275 -12.65 10.47 -23.84
N THR A 276 -12.71 11.66 -23.21
CA THR A 276 -13.27 12.87 -23.82
C THR A 276 -12.24 13.65 -24.66
N GLU A 277 -10.99 13.68 -24.21
CA GLU A 277 -9.87 14.39 -24.80
C GLU A 277 -8.72 13.39 -25.06
N PRO A 278 -8.75 12.66 -26.20
CA PRO A 278 -7.75 11.65 -26.49
C PRO A 278 -6.34 12.21 -26.50
N LEU A 279 -5.42 11.48 -25.86
CA LEU A 279 -4.01 11.85 -25.82
C LEU A 279 -3.37 11.82 -27.22
N PRO A 280 -2.43 12.73 -27.51
CA PRO A 280 -1.54 12.61 -28.65
C PRO A 280 -0.84 11.25 -28.70
N GLU A 281 -0.61 10.73 -29.91
CA GLU A 281 -0.13 9.35 -30.11
C GLU A 281 1.19 9.05 -29.39
N ASN A 282 2.13 10.00 -29.36
CA ASN A 282 3.39 9.88 -28.63
C ASN A 282 3.16 9.72 -27.12
N ILE A 283 2.27 10.51 -26.52
CA ILE A 283 1.95 10.44 -25.09
C ILE A 283 1.15 9.17 -24.77
N ARG A 284 0.25 8.77 -25.67
CA ARG A 284 -0.50 7.52 -25.54
C ARG A 284 0.44 6.31 -25.48
N LYS A 285 1.51 6.29 -26.30
CA LYS A 285 2.56 5.26 -26.23
C LYS A 285 3.34 5.31 -24.91
N GLN A 286 3.71 6.50 -24.43
CA GLN A 286 4.36 6.64 -23.12
C GLN A 286 3.47 6.14 -21.98
N LEU A 287 2.18 6.48 -21.98
CA LEU A 287 1.21 5.99 -21.00
C LEU A 287 1.10 4.47 -21.04
N GLN A 288 1.05 3.88 -22.24
CA GLN A 288 1.01 2.42 -22.41
C GLN A 288 2.27 1.76 -21.83
N ALA A 289 3.46 2.29 -22.10
CA ALA A 289 4.70 1.77 -21.53
C ALA A 289 4.73 1.86 -19.99
N GLN A 290 4.27 2.97 -19.41
CA GLN A 290 4.13 3.10 -17.95
C GLN A 290 3.08 2.12 -17.38
N PHE A 291 1.98 1.91 -18.10
CA PHE A 291 0.92 0.98 -17.71
C PHE A 291 1.41 -0.47 -17.70
N GLU A 292 2.19 -0.88 -18.70
CA GLU A 292 2.80 -2.21 -18.75
C GLU A 292 3.72 -2.47 -17.55
N ARG A 293 4.47 -1.45 -17.09
CA ARG A 293 5.31 -1.54 -15.89
C ARG A 293 4.48 -1.73 -14.62
N LEU A 294 3.36 -1.02 -14.48
CA LEU A 294 2.39 -1.24 -13.39
C LEU A 294 1.84 -2.68 -13.42
N VAL A 295 1.46 -3.17 -14.61
CA VAL A 295 0.94 -4.53 -14.80
C VAL A 295 1.97 -5.57 -14.34
N ILE A 296 3.23 -5.41 -14.74
CA ILE A 296 4.31 -6.32 -14.36
C ILE A 296 4.50 -6.33 -12.85
N LEU A 297 4.60 -5.17 -12.22
CA LEU A 297 4.71 -5.05 -10.76
C LEU A 297 3.58 -5.82 -10.07
N ASP A 298 2.32 -5.44 -10.36
CA ASP A 298 1.14 -6.00 -9.70
C ASP A 298 1.02 -7.51 -9.92
N TYR A 299 1.39 -7.98 -11.11
CA TYR A 299 1.34 -9.40 -11.42
C TYR A 299 2.41 -10.17 -10.65
N VAL A 300 3.67 -9.70 -10.63
CA VAL A 300 4.78 -10.36 -9.93
C VAL A 300 4.48 -10.45 -8.42
N ILE A 301 4.08 -9.35 -7.79
CA ILE A 301 3.79 -9.32 -6.35
C ILE A 301 2.41 -9.90 -6.01
N ARG A 302 1.61 -10.26 -7.02
CA ARG A 302 0.19 -10.64 -6.94
C ARG A 302 -0.58 -9.70 -6.02
N ASN A 303 -0.65 -8.43 -6.40
CA ASN A 303 -1.42 -7.42 -5.67
C ASN A 303 -2.90 -7.83 -5.60
N THR A 304 -3.51 -7.71 -4.43
CA THR A 304 -4.90 -8.11 -4.16
C THR A 304 -5.85 -6.91 -4.01
N ASP A 305 -5.34 -5.68 -4.16
CA ASP A 305 -6.08 -4.43 -3.91
C ASP A 305 -5.80 -3.31 -4.91
N ARG A 306 -5.40 -3.63 -6.16
CA ARG A 306 -5.23 -2.59 -7.17
C ARG A 306 -6.57 -2.18 -7.79
N GLY A 307 -7.14 -1.10 -7.27
CA GLY A 307 -8.19 -0.31 -7.92
C GLY A 307 -7.64 0.86 -8.73
N ASN A 308 -8.49 1.55 -9.51
CA ASN A 308 -8.12 2.72 -10.32
C ASN A 308 -7.91 4.01 -9.49
N ASP A 309 -8.27 3.96 -8.21
CA ASP A 309 -7.98 4.92 -7.15
C ASP A 309 -6.59 4.70 -6.50
N ASN A 310 -6.04 3.48 -6.61
CA ASN A 310 -4.79 3.08 -5.96
C ASN A 310 -3.55 3.18 -6.85
N TRP A 311 -3.63 3.87 -7.98
CA TRP A 311 -2.46 4.28 -8.76
C TRP A 311 -2.74 5.66 -9.34
N LEU A 312 -1.68 6.43 -9.49
CA LEU A 312 -1.77 7.83 -9.85
C LEU A 312 -1.15 8.08 -11.23
N ILE A 313 -1.65 9.10 -11.92
CA ILE A 313 -1.09 9.61 -13.16
C ILE A 313 -0.71 11.09 -12.94
N ARG A 314 0.51 11.45 -13.36
CA ARG A 314 0.92 12.84 -13.58
C ARG A 314 0.99 13.04 -15.08
N TYR A 315 0.25 14.01 -15.59
CA TYR A 315 0.28 14.43 -16.97
C TYR A 315 0.42 15.94 -17.00
N GLU A 316 1.48 16.41 -17.66
CA GLU A 316 1.75 17.83 -17.86
C GLU A 316 1.53 18.15 -19.33
N SER A 317 0.49 18.94 -19.61
CA SER A 317 0.20 19.37 -20.96
C SER A 317 1.05 20.58 -21.32
N GLN A 318 1.33 20.76 -22.61
CA GLN A 318 2.07 21.92 -23.11
C GLN A 318 1.35 23.26 -22.84
N GLN A 319 0.02 23.22 -22.61
CA GLN A 319 -0.82 24.38 -22.29
C GLN A 319 -0.64 24.84 -20.84
N ASP A 320 -0.37 23.94 -19.89
CA ASP A 320 -0.18 24.29 -18.47
C ASP A 320 1.09 25.15 -18.25
N TYR A 321 2.11 24.95 -19.10
CA TYR A 321 3.35 25.74 -19.08
C TYR A 321 3.18 27.20 -19.52
N THR A 322 2.15 27.49 -20.32
CA THR A 322 1.90 28.84 -20.84
C THR A 322 1.22 29.71 -19.77
N GLU A 323 0.33 29.13 -18.94
CA GLU A 323 -0.39 29.87 -17.89
C GLU A 323 0.46 30.21 -16.65
N GLU A 324 1.44 29.37 -16.27
CA GLU A 324 2.34 29.66 -15.12
C GLU A 324 3.36 30.77 -15.44
N SER A 325 3.80 30.88 -16.69
CA SER A 325 4.72 31.96 -17.13
C SER A 325 4.03 33.33 -17.19
N GLU A 326 2.71 33.38 -17.41
CA GLU A 326 1.95 34.63 -17.50
C GLU A 326 1.60 35.24 -16.14
N LYS A 327 1.58 34.45 -15.05
CA LYS A 327 1.29 34.95 -13.70
C LYS A 327 2.49 35.55 -12.95
N SER A 328 3.69 35.52 -13.53
CA SER A 328 4.94 35.81 -12.80
C SER A 328 5.93 36.78 -13.47
N SER A 329 5.54 37.54 -14.51
CA SER A 329 6.50 38.46 -15.17
C SER A 329 5.95 39.86 -15.48
N ASP A 330 6.37 40.83 -14.66
CA ASP A 330 6.33 42.28 -14.94
C ASP A 330 7.73 42.74 -15.41
N GLY A 331 8.24 42.10 -16.46
CA GLY A 331 9.57 42.37 -17.04
C GLY A 331 9.81 41.53 -18.31
N PRO A 332 10.66 42.00 -19.26
CA PRO A 332 10.78 41.37 -20.57
C PRO A 332 11.57 40.06 -20.44
N VAL A 333 10.86 38.93 -20.36
CA VAL A 333 11.47 37.60 -20.34
C VAL A 333 11.78 37.20 -21.78
N SER A 334 13.07 36.98 -22.05
CA SER A 334 13.55 36.26 -23.22
C SER A 334 12.85 34.90 -23.30
N LYS A 335 12.02 34.70 -24.33
CA LYS A 335 11.43 33.40 -24.70
C LYS A 335 12.54 32.44 -25.15
N GLU A 336 13.26 31.86 -24.21
CA GLU A 336 13.90 30.56 -24.44
C GLU A 336 12.80 29.51 -24.44
N TRP A 337 12.36 29.14 -25.64
CA TRP A 337 11.51 27.99 -25.87
C TRP A 337 12.27 26.75 -25.42
N THR A 338 12.12 26.37 -24.15
CA THR A 338 12.48 25.01 -23.76
C THR A 338 11.35 24.13 -24.29
N ASP A 339 11.62 23.43 -25.40
CA ASP A 339 10.80 22.34 -25.93
C ASP A 339 10.76 21.19 -24.92
N LYS A 340 10.13 21.40 -23.76
CA LYS A 340 9.85 20.34 -22.81
C LYS A 340 8.74 19.50 -23.41
N GLU A 341 9.12 18.35 -23.98
CA GLU A 341 8.15 17.37 -24.44
C GLU A 341 7.16 17.06 -23.32
N PRO A 342 5.85 16.95 -23.61
CA PRO A 342 4.88 16.59 -22.60
C PRO A 342 5.24 15.24 -21.98
N ILE A 343 5.16 15.14 -20.65
CA ILE A 343 5.55 13.93 -19.90
C ILE A 343 4.32 13.36 -19.22
N ILE A 344 4.14 12.04 -19.34
CA ILE A 344 3.17 11.27 -18.56
C ILE A 344 3.87 10.19 -17.73
N LYS A 345 3.51 10.10 -16.44
CA LYS A 345 4.09 9.15 -15.49
C LYS A 345 3.02 8.50 -14.64
N ILE A 346 3.25 7.23 -14.28
CA ILE A 346 2.42 6.49 -13.32
C ILE A 346 3.16 6.34 -12.00
N ALA A 347 2.43 6.50 -10.88
CA ALA A 347 2.89 6.15 -9.55
C ALA A 347 2.00 5.05 -8.94
N ALA A 348 2.58 3.89 -8.63
CA ALA A 348 1.93 2.77 -7.98
C ALA A 348 2.03 2.91 -6.45
N ILE A 349 0.94 3.40 -5.83
CA ILE A 349 0.86 3.64 -4.38
C ILE A 349 0.03 2.56 -3.68
N ASP A 350 0.01 2.53 -2.35
CA ASP A 350 -0.81 1.61 -1.55
C ASP A 350 -0.63 0.11 -1.90
N ASN A 351 0.62 -0.36 -1.80
CA ASN A 351 1.01 -1.73 -2.12
C ASN A 351 0.96 -2.66 -0.89
N GLY A 352 0.29 -2.26 0.20
CA GLY A 352 0.29 -2.98 1.47
C GLY A 352 -0.46 -4.32 1.49
N LEU A 353 -1.13 -4.69 0.38
CA LEU A 353 -1.98 -5.88 0.29
C LEU A 353 -1.55 -6.76 -0.90
N ALA A 354 -0.27 -7.09 -0.95
CA ALA A 354 0.37 -7.96 -1.93
C ALA A 354 1.13 -9.12 -1.22
N PHE A 355 1.92 -9.88 -1.99
CA PHE A 355 2.69 -11.04 -1.52
C PHE A 355 1.85 -12.11 -0.81
N PRO A 356 0.79 -12.65 -1.45
CA PRO A 356 0.00 -13.72 -0.84
C PRO A 356 0.77 -15.03 -0.74
N PHE A 357 0.55 -15.78 0.34
CA PHE A 357 1.16 -17.11 0.55
C PHE A 357 0.42 -18.23 -0.21
N LYS A 358 -0.73 -17.92 -0.82
CA LYS A 358 -1.44 -18.81 -1.74
C LYS A 358 -2.26 -17.97 -2.71
N HIS A 359 -2.58 -18.51 -3.88
CA HIS A 359 -3.55 -17.84 -4.75
C HIS A 359 -4.91 -17.67 -4.04
N PRO A 360 -5.64 -16.57 -4.29
CA PRO A 360 -6.97 -16.38 -3.74
C PRO A 360 -7.92 -17.51 -4.17
N ASP A 361 -8.73 -17.97 -3.22
CA ASP A 361 -9.79 -18.95 -3.46
C ASP A 361 -10.86 -18.35 -4.39
N GLU A 362 -11.50 -19.14 -5.25
CA GLU A 362 -12.36 -18.64 -6.35
C GLU A 362 -13.53 -17.76 -5.90
N TRP A 363 -14.08 -18.00 -4.70
CA TRP A 363 -15.16 -17.21 -4.11
C TRP A 363 -14.71 -15.81 -3.65
N ARG A 364 -13.39 -15.53 -3.65
CA ARG A 364 -12.77 -14.22 -3.45
C ARG A 364 -11.57 -14.04 -4.39
N ALA A 365 -11.85 -13.74 -5.65
CA ALA A 365 -10.82 -13.74 -6.70
C ALA A 365 -9.78 -12.61 -6.61
N TYR A 366 -10.07 -11.50 -5.93
CA TYR A 366 -9.27 -10.26 -5.90
C TYR A 366 -8.69 -9.93 -7.30
N PRO A 367 -9.56 -9.51 -8.23
CA PRO A 367 -9.15 -9.22 -9.60
C PRO A 367 -8.29 -7.96 -9.66
N PHE A 368 -7.44 -7.87 -10.68
CA PHE A 368 -6.75 -6.64 -11.02
C PHE A 368 -7.74 -5.72 -11.75
N LEU A 369 -8.14 -4.58 -11.16
CA LEU A 369 -9.18 -3.75 -11.78
C LEU A 369 -8.74 -3.14 -13.11
N TRP A 370 -7.44 -2.91 -13.30
CA TRP A 370 -6.90 -2.43 -14.57
C TRP A 370 -7.07 -3.43 -15.73
N ALA A 371 -7.37 -4.71 -15.47
CA ALA A 371 -7.57 -5.70 -16.53
C ALA A 371 -8.81 -5.43 -17.40
N TRP A 372 -9.73 -4.60 -16.92
CA TRP A 372 -10.92 -4.16 -17.67
C TRP A 372 -10.68 -2.90 -18.51
N LEU A 373 -9.53 -2.25 -18.37
CA LEU A 373 -9.21 -1.06 -19.16
C LEU A 373 -8.90 -1.42 -20.62
N PRO A 374 -9.21 -0.53 -21.59
CA PRO A 374 -8.82 -0.74 -22.99
C PRO A 374 -7.32 -1.01 -23.18
N GLN A 375 -6.47 -0.35 -22.38
CA GLN A 375 -5.02 -0.51 -22.36
C GLN A 375 -4.58 -1.95 -22.07
N ALA A 376 -5.36 -2.73 -21.32
CA ALA A 376 -5.06 -4.12 -20.98
C ALA A 376 -5.25 -5.09 -22.17
N LYS A 377 -5.89 -4.64 -23.25
CA LYS A 377 -6.08 -5.43 -24.48
C LYS A 377 -4.89 -5.30 -25.43
N VAL A 378 -4.04 -4.29 -25.25
CA VAL A 378 -2.86 -4.05 -26.09
C VAL A 378 -1.78 -5.07 -25.71
N PRO A 379 -1.19 -5.80 -26.67
CA PRO A 379 -0.04 -6.68 -26.43
C PRO A 379 1.12 -5.95 -25.76
N PHE A 380 1.90 -6.66 -24.93
CA PHE A 380 3.11 -6.08 -24.34
C PHE A 380 4.06 -5.58 -25.43
N SER A 381 4.52 -4.34 -25.29
CA SER A 381 5.47 -3.72 -26.22
C SER A 381 6.82 -4.43 -26.26
N GLU A 382 7.54 -4.25 -27.36
CA GLU A 382 8.92 -4.72 -27.51
C GLU A 382 9.84 -4.11 -26.44
N GLU A 383 9.71 -2.81 -26.15
CA GLU A 383 10.45 -2.11 -25.07
C GLU A 383 10.31 -2.85 -23.72
N THR A 384 9.07 -3.18 -23.34
CA THR A 384 8.80 -3.88 -22.08
C THR A 384 9.38 -5.30 -22.09
N ARG A 385 9.29 -6.02 -23.22
CA ARG A 385 9.84 -7.37 -23.35
C ARG A 385 11.36 -7.36 -23.23
N GLU A 386 12.04 -6.45 -23.90
CA GLU A 386 13.50 -6.30 -23.86
C GLU A 386 14.00 -5.90 -22.47
N LEU A 387 13.24 -5.07 -21.75
CA LEU A 387 13.58 -4.66 -20.38
C LEU A 387 13.46 -5.82 -19.38
N ILE A 388 12.42 -6.65 -19.52
CA ILE A 388 11.99 -7.57 -18.45
C ILE A 388 12.39 -9.02 -18.70
N LEU A 389 12.27 -9.53 -19.93
CA LEU A 389 12.56 -10.94 -20.24
C LEU A 389 13.96 -11.38 -19.82
N PRO A 390 15.05 -10.62 -20.09
CA PRO A 390 16.40 -11.03 -19.69
C PRO A 390 16.55 -11.20 -18.17
N ARG A 391 15.79 -10.42 -17.38
CA ARG A 391 15.82 -10.48 -15.91
C ARG A 391 15.04 -11.68 -15.40
N ILE A 392 13.76 -11.79 -15.75
CA ILE A 392 12.87 -12.78 -15.12
C ILE A 392 13.03 -14.20 -15.68
N SER A 393 13.66 -14.35 -16.86
CA SER A 393 14.01 -15.67 -17.41
C SER A 393 15.29 -16.26 -16.81
N ASP A 394 16.14 -15.44 -16.19
CA ASP A 394 17.30 -15.89 -15.44
C ASP A 394 16.91 -16.34 -14.03
N MET A 395 17.18 -17.61 -13.72
CA MET A 395 16.88 -18.19 -12.41
C MET A 395 17.77 -17.63 -11.30
N ASN A 396 18.97 -17.13 -11.62
CA ASN A 396 19.82 -16.48 -10.62
C ASN A 396 19.19 -15.15 -10.19
N PHE A 397 18.77 -14.31 -11.15
CA PHE A 397 18.04 -13.07 -10.85
C PHE A 397 16.80 -13.31 -9.97
N VAL A 398 15.98 -14.32 -10.29
CA VAL A 398 14.78 -14.65 -9.50
C VAL A 398 15.16 -15.13 -8.10
N GLN A 399 16.24 -15.91 -7.97
CA GLN A 399 16.74 -16.37 -6.69
C GLN A 399 17.25 -15.20 -5.84
N ASP A 400 18.05 -14.30 -6.42
CA ASP A 400 18.54 -13.10 -5.76
C ASP A 400 17.39 -12.18 -5.34
N LEU A 401 16.33 -12.06 -6.15
CA LEU A 401 15.12 -11.31 -5.76
C LEU A 401 14.43 -11.94 -4.54
N CYS A 402 14.33 -13.27 -4.49
CA CYS A 402 13.78 -13.97 -3.34
C CYS A 402 14.65 -13.78 -2.08
N GLU A 403 15.97 -13.73 -2.25
CA GLU A 403 16.92 -13.51 -1.15
C GLU A 403 16.82 -12.08 -0.59
N ASP A 404 16.75 -11.06 -1.44
CA ASP A 404 16.52 -9.67 -1.00
C ASP A 404 15.20 -9.52 -0.24
N LEU A 405 14.12 -10.15 -0.75
CA LEU A 405 12.82 -10.18 -0.05
C LEU A 405 12.89 -10.95 1.26
N TYR A 406 13.70 -11.99 1.36
CA TYR A 406 13.93 -12.73 2.60
C TYR A 406 14.61 -11.84 3.65
N GLU A 407 15.66 -11.10 3.24
CA GLU A 407 16.38 -10.16 4.11
C GLU A 407 15.45 -9.05 4.63
N LEU A 408 14.53 -8.56 3.79
CA LEU A 408 13.51 -7.59 4.20
C LEU A 408 12.48 -8.23 5.15
N PHE A 409 11.88 -9.37 4.79
CA PHE A 409 10.73 -9.92 5.50
C PHE A 409 11.13 -10.53 6.85
N LYS A 410 12.36 -11.05 6.99
CA LYS A 410 12.87 -11.62 8.25
C LYS A 410 13.05 -10.58 9.36
N THR A 411 13.00 -9.29 9.04
CA THR A 411 13.05 -8.21 10.04
C THR A 411 11.80 -8.15 10.93
N ASP A 412 10.68 -8.75 10.47
CA ASP A 412 9.46 -8.83 11.26
C ASP A 412 9.58 -9.85 12.39
N LYS A 413 9.21 -9.46 13.61
CA LYS A 413 9.19 -10.36 14.78
C LYS A 413 8.28 -11.59 14.62
N GLY A 414 7.24 -11.49 13.79
CA GLY A 414 6.30 -12.56 13.45
C GLY A 414 6.64 -13.29 12.16
N PHE A 415 7.86 -13.14 11.63
CA PHE A 415 8.30 -13.83 10.43
C PHE A 415 8.26 -15.36 10.61
N ASP A 416 7.62 -16.03 9.67
CA ASP A 416 7.61 -17.49 9.56
C ASP A 416 8.20 -17.92 8.22
N LYS A 417 9.34 -18.62 8.28
CA LYS A 417 10.07 -19.05 7.08
C LYS A 417 9.22 -19.96 6.17
N ALA A 418 8.38 -20.82 6.75
CA ALA A 418 7.56 -21.73 5.96
C ALA A 418 6.49 -20.97 5.14
N THR A 419 5.89 -19.94 5.75
CA THR A 419 4.94 -19.06 5.07
C THR A 419 5.63 -18.20 4.03
N PHE A 420 6.83 -17.69 4.31
CA PHE A 420 7.64 -16.96 3.33
C PHE A 420 7.94 -17.79 2.08
N GLU A 421 8.34 -19.06 2.23
CA GLU A 421 8.58 -19.95 1.08
C GLU A 421 7.33 -20.15 0.22
N LYS A 422 6.14 -20.14 0.84
CA LYS A 422 4.86 -20.18 0.12
C LYS A 422 4.55 -18.85 -0.61
N GLN A 423 4.91 -17.71 -0.03
CA GLN A 423 4.82 -16.42 -0.75
C GLN A 423 5.72 -16.44 -1.99
N MET A 424 6.96 -16.91 -1.84
CA MET A 424 7.90 -17.02 -2.96
C MET A 424 7.48 -18.07 -3.99
N SER A 425 6.78 -19.14 -3.58
CA SER A 425 6.27 -20.13 -4.54
C SER A 425 5.14 -19.57 -5.41
N VAL A 426 4.29 -18.71 -4.86
CA VAL A 426 3.30 -17.95 -5.63
C VAL A 426 4.01 -16.96 -6.57
N MET A 427 4.96 -16.17 -6.06
CA MET A 427 5.71 -15.19 -6.88
C MET A 427 6.44 -15.86 -8.05
N ARG A 428 7.11 -17.00 -7.83
CA ARG A 428 7.75 -17.78 -8.91
C ARG A 428 6.74 -18.28 -9.94
N GLY A 429 5.55 -18.69 -9.51
CA GLY A 429 4.46 -19.06 -10.42
C GLY A 429 3.96 -17.89 -11.27
N GLN A 430 3.86 -16.69 -10.67
CA GLN A 430 3.55 -15.47 -11.41
C GLN A 430 4.65 -15.13 -12.42
N ILE A 431 5.92 -15.20 -12.01
CA ILE A 431 7.07 -14.96 -12.90
C ILE A 431 7.08 -15.95 -14.07
N LEU A 432 6.75 -17.22 -13.83
CA LEU A 432 6.67 -18.23 -14.89
C LEU A 432 5.61 -17.87 -15.93
N ASN A 433 4.39 -17.53 -15.50
CA ASN A 433 3.32 -17.13 -16.40
C ASN A 433 3.67 -15.84 -17.16
N LEU A 434 4.23 -14.85 -16.47
CA LEU A 434 4.66 -13.59 -17.08
C LEU A 434 5.74 -13.81 -18.15
N THR A 435 6.73 -14.66 -17.87
CA THR A 435 7.78 -15.01 -18.84
C THR A 435 7.19 -15.61 -20.10
N GLN A 436 6.22 -16.53 -19.96
CA GLN A 436 5.56 -17.13 -21.11
C GLN A 436 4.70 -16.12 -21.88
N ALA A 437 3.94 -15.27 -21.18
CA ALA A 437 3.13 -14.23 -21.81
C ALA A 437 3.95 -13.22 -22.60
N LEU A 438 5.12 -12.80 -22.08
CA LEU A 438 6.03 -11.90 -22.77
C LEU A 438 6.70 -12.57 -23.98
N LYS A 439 6.99 -13.88 -23.92
CA LYS A 439 7.49 -14.62 -25.10
C LYS A 439 6.43 -14.74 -26.20
N ASP A 440 5.19 -15.00 -25.81
CA ASP A 440 4.04 -15.20 -26.71
C ASP A 440 3.37 -13.90 -27.17
N GLU A 441 3.93 -12.72 -26.84
CA GLU A 441 3.37 -11.41 -27.23
C GLU A 441 1.92 -11.22 -26.78
N LYS A 442 1.59 -11.72 -25.59
CA LYS A 442 0.25 -11.59 -25.02
C LYS A 442 0.00 -10.18 -24.50
N SER A 443 -1.27 -9.82 -24.34
CA SER A 443 -1.70 -8.62 -23.63
C SER A 443 -1.89 -8.85 -22.13
N PRO A 444 -1.91 -7.78 -21.30
CA PRO A 444 -2.20 -7.88 -19.88
C PRO A 444 -3.48 -8.68 -19.55
N ILE A 445 -4.56 -8.51 -20.33
CA ILE A 445 -5.80 -9.26 -20.11
C ILE A 445 -5.63 -10.77 -20.39
N GLN A 446 -4.82 -11.14 -21.39
CA GLN A 446 -4.51 -12.55 -21.68
C GLN A 446 -3.61 -13.16 -20.60
N LEU A 447 -2.68 -12.38 -20.03
CA LEU A 447 -1.82 -12.80 -18.92
C LEU A 447 -2.65 -13.17 -17.67
N VAL A 448 -3.64 -12.34 -17.30
CA VAL A 448 -4.48 -12.62 -16.12
C VAL A 448 -5.44 -13.79 -16.31
N GLN A 449 -5.72 -14.17 -17.56
CA GLN A 449 -6.51 -15.35 -17.92
C GLN A 449 -5.70 -16.65 -17.87
N MET A 450 -4.38 -16.59 -17.76
CA MET A 450 -3.54 -17.77 -17.68
C MET A 450 -3.84 -18.57 -16.40
N PRO A 451 -3.78 -19.92 -16.45
CA PRO A 451 -3.98 -20.75 -15.27
C PRO A 451 -3.00 -20.39 -14.14
N LYS A 452 -3.50 -20.40 -12.90
CA LYS A 452 -2.71 -20.07 -11.71
C LYS A 452 -1.69 -21.19 -11.45
N VAL A 453 -0.41 -20.82 -11.36
CA VAL A 453 0.69 -21.75 -11.08
C VAL A 453 1.35 -21.39 -9.75
N VAL A 454 1.85 -22.40 -9.06
CA VAL A 454 2.76 -22.27 -7.92
C VAL A 454 4.01 -23.08 -8.21
N VAL A 455 5.19 -22.54 -7.89
CA VAL A 455 6.47 -23.21 -8.13
C VAL A 455 7.21 -23.39 -6.81
N GLU A 456 7.23 -24.62 -6.32
CA GLU A 456 7.84 -25.00 -5.05
C GLU A 456 9.28 -25.45 -5.25
N ARG A 457 10.17 -25.13 -4.31
CA ARG A 457 11.52 -25.73 -4.27
C ARG A 457 11.38 -27.15 -3.73
N SER A 458 11.84 -28.15 -4.47
CA SER A 458 11.91 -29.51 -3.95
C SER A 458 12.93 -29.56 -2.81
N ARG A 459 12.57 -30.23 -1.71
CA ARG A 459 13.54 -30.59 -0.68
C ARG A 459 14.31 -31.80 -1.17
N SER A 460 15.48 -31.58 -1.77
CA SER A 460 16.49 -32.63 -1.86
C SER A 460 16.88 -33.01 -0.43
N GLY A 461 16.40 -34.15 0.04
CA GLY A 461 16.88 -34.76 1.26
C GLY A 461 18.16 -35.52 0.97
N SER A 462 19.27 -35.16 1.61
CA SER A 462 20.35 -36.11 1.85
C SER A 462 21.13 -35.77 3.11
N GLN A 463 21.13 -36.73 4.04
CA GLN A 463 22.26 -36.91 4.93
C GLN A 463 23.52 -37.08 4.08
N GLY A 464 24.54 -36.27 4.35
CA GLY A 464 25.93 -36.62 4.08
C GLY A 464 26.46 -36.36 2.67
N ARG A 465 27.53 -35.55 2.63
CA ARG A 465 28.57 -35.40 1.59
C ARG A 465 28.17 -34.65 0.32
N ILE A 466 28.60 -33.38 0.30
CA ILE A 466 28.96 -32.50 -0.83
C ILE A 466 28.39 -32.94 -2.19
N VAL A 467 27.31 -32.29 -2.61
CA VAL A 467 26.76 -32.38 -3.97
C VAL A 467 26.38 -30.95 -4.42
N HIS A 468 26.73 -30.59 -5.64
CA HIS A 468 26.25 -29.39 -6.33
C HIS A 468 24.74 -29.20 -6.11
N LEU A 469 24.31 -27.98 -5.73
CA LEU A 469 22.92 -27.58 -5.54
C LEU A 469 22.13 -27.68 -6.85
N SER A 470 21.63 -28.86 -7.21
CA SER A 470 20.53 -28.98 -8.16
C SER A 470 19.23 -28.58 -7.43
N ASN A 471 18.88 -27.30 -7.51
CA ASN A 471 17.58 -26.80 -7.08
C ASN A 471 16.49 -27.38 -8.01
N ALA A 472 16.02 -28.61 -7.75
CA ALA A 472 14.87 -29.12 -8.47
C ALA A 472 13.62 -28.34 -8.03
N PHE A 473 12.83 -27.83 -8.98
CA PHE A 473 11.59 -27.10 -8.73
C PHE A 473 10.39 -27.96 -9.16
N THR A 474 9.33 -27.96 -8.37
CA THR A 474 8.07 -28.63 -8.71
C THR A 474 7.04 -27.59 -9.10
N GLN A 475 6.46 -27.73 -10.30
CA GLN A 475 5.38 -26.87 -10.78
C GLN A 475 4.03 -27.51 -10.50
N THR A 476 3.13 -26.78 -9.85
CA THR A 476 1.77 -27.24 -9.55
C THR A 476 0.74 -26.29 -10.14
N PHE A 477 -0.07 -26.79 -11.07
CA PHE A 477 -1.18 -26.06 -11.68
C PHE A 477 -2.43 -26.16 -10.80
N HIS A 478 -3.01 -25.03 -10.42
CA HIS A 478 -4.30 -25.00 -9.74
C HIS A 478 -5.43 -25.01 -10.79
N CYS A 479 -5.76 -26.20 -11.29
CA CYS A 479 -6.96 -26.45 -12.07
C CYS A 479 -7.95 -27.22 -11.18
N ARG A 480 -8.72 -26.54 -10.33
CA ARG A 480 -9.93 -27.16 -9.76
C ARG A 480 -11.12 -26.71 -10.60
N LYS A 481 -11.88 -27.67 -11.12
CA LYS A 481 -13.17 -27.39 -11.76
C LYS A 481 -14.07 -26.71 -10.72
N PRO A 482 -14.89 -25.71 -11.09
CA PRO A 482 -15.82 -25.09 -10.17
C PRO A 482 -16.69 -26.18 -9.52
N PHE A 483 -16.85 -26.11 -8.21
CA PHE A 483 -17.54 -27.12 -7.39
C PHE A 483 -19.07 -27.21 -7.66
N PHE A 484 -19.54 -26.54 -8.71
CA PHE A 484 -20.85 -26.71 -9.33
C PHE A 484 -20.71 -26.73 -10.85
N SER A 485 -20.22 -27.84 -11.38
CA SER A 485 -20.39 -28.20 -12.79
C SER A 485 -20.92 -29.64 -12.85
N SER A 486 -22.13 -29.81 -12.32
CA SER A 486 -23.03 -30.90 -12.69
C SER A 486 -24.41 -30.30 -12.82
N TRP A 487 -24.80 -29.95 -14.04
CA TRP A 487 -26.14 -30.11 -14.61
C TRP A 487 -25.98 -30.08 -16.13
#